data_AF-A0A852U053-F1
#
_entry.id   AF-A0A852U053-F1
#
_cell.length_a   1.000
_cell.length_b   1.000
_cell.length_c   1.000
_cell.angle_alpha   90.00
_cell.angle_beta   90.00
_cell.angle_gamma   90.00
#
_symmetry.space_group_name_H-M   'P 1'
#
loop_
_entity.id
_entity.type
_entity.pdbx_description
1 polymer ?
#
loop_
_entity_poly.entity_id
_entity_poly.type
_entity_poly.pdbx_seq_one_letter_code
_entity_poly.pdbx_strand_id
1 'polypeptide(L)'
;MSGAQTSGPEQSSWGGLRLHLGDGAWVLCHRYPTSKPILYVQAGGVSLTLSPNGHDTPVTTADVAFARDLVAAAQTYLSELERLRASPDAA
;
A
#
# COMPACT_ATOMS: atom_id res chain seq x y z
N MET A 1 -38.98 -20.39 -20.05
CA MET A 1 -39.03 -18.91 -19.98
C MET A 1 -38.07 -18.47 -18.89
N SER A 2 -37.22 -17.51 -19.25
CA SER A 2 -35.99 -17.10 -18.56
C SER A 2 -36.25 -16.37 -17.24
N GLY A 3 -35.52 -16.75 -16.18
CA GLY A 3 -35.39 -15.94 -14.97
C GLY A 3 -34.22 -14.97 -15.15
N ALA A 4 -34.51 -13.69 -15.32
CA ALA A 4 -33.50 -12.64 -15.36
C ALA A 4 -32.99 -12.41 -13.92
N GLN A 5 -31.78 -12.86 -13.64
CA GLN A 5 -31.04 -12.44 -12.45
C GLN A 5 -30.48 -11.04 -12.73
N THR A 6 -31.16 -10.01 -12.23
CA THR A 6 -30.68 -8.63 -12.25
C THR A 6 -29.46 -8.52 -11.35
N SER A 7 -28.27 -8.45 -11.94
CA SER A 7 -27.05 -8.00 -11.28
C SER A 7 -27.24 -6.54 -10.87
N GLY A 8 -27.50 -6.30 -9.59
CA GLY A 8 -27.43 -4.96 -9.01
C GLY A 8 -25.99 -4.44 -9.07
N PRO A 9 -25.77 -3.12 -9.02
CA PRO A 9 -24.42 -2.56 -9.06
C PRO A 9 -23.61 -3.10 -7.88
N GLU A 10 -22.43 -3.66 -8.18
CA GLU A 10 -21.43 -4.08 -7.21
C GLU A 10 -21.07 -2.85 -6.36
N GLN A 11 -21.61 -2.78 -5.14
CA GLN A 11 -21.26 -1.74 -4.20
C GLN A 11 -19.81 -1.95 -3.80
N SER A 12 -18.92 -1.19 -4.42
CA SER A 12 -17.54 -1.10 -3.94
C SER A 12 -17.56 -0.41 -2.58
N SER A 13 -17.55 -1.19 -1.51
CA SER A 13 -17.37 -0.64 -0.17
C SER A 13 -15.95 -0.11 -0.05
N TRP A 14 -15.80 1.17 0.31
CA TRP A 14 -14.50 1.76 0.63
C TRP A 14 -14.29 1.77 2.14
N GLY A 15 -13.08 1.40 2.56
CA GLY A 15 -12.59 1.55 3.93
C GLY A 15 -11.20 2.17 3.90
N GLY A 16 -10.89 2.99 4.89
CA GLY A 16 -9.59 3.66 5.01
C GLY A 16 -8.97 3.42 6.38
N LEU A 17 -7.65 3.24 6.40
CA LEU A 17 -6.84 3.24 7.62
C LEU A 17 -5.87 4.42 7.54
N ARG A 18 -5.80 5.22 8.60
CA ARG A 18 -4.77 6.25 8.78
C ARG A 18 -3.88 5.84 9.94
N LEU A 19 -2.57 5.83 9.70
CA LEU A 19 -1.56 5.59 10.73
C LEU A 19 -0.72 6.85 10.89
N HIS A 20 -0.56 7.30 12.13
CA HIS A 20 0.39 8.36 12.46
C HIS A 20 1.74 7.71 12.77
N LEU A 21 2.77 8.08 12.00
CA LEU A 21 4.13 7.58 12.17
C LEU A 21 4.85 8.49 13.16
N GLY A 22 5.31 7.93 14.28
CA GLY A 22 6.18 8.60 15.25
C GLY A 22 7.60 8.03 15.25
N ASP A 23 8.43 8.44 16.21
CA ASP A 23 9.87 8.11 16.25
C ASP A 23 10.22 6.61 16.26
N GLY A 24 9.28 5.75 16.65
CA GLY A 24 9.43 4.29 16.63
C GLY A 24 8.91 3.60 15.36
N ALA A 25 8.46 4.36 14.36
CA ALA A 25 7.95 3.79 13.12
C ALA A 25 9.08 3.28 12.23
N TRP A 26 8.86 2.15 11.57
CA TRP A 26 9.84 1.59 10.64
C TRP A 26 9.15 0.84 9.51
N VAL A 27 9.89 0.69 8.40
CA VAL A 27 9.45 0.02 7.19
C VAL A 27 10.48 -1.05 6.83
N LEU A 28 10.02 -2.25 6.46
CA LEU A 28 10.86 -3.37 6.04
C LEU A 28 10.22 -4.08 4.85
N CYS A 29 11.03 -4.51 3.89
CA CYS A 29 10.62 -5.45 2.87
C CYS A 29 11.15 -6.84 3.22
N HIS A 30 10.25 -7.74 3.63
CA HIS A 30 10.58 -9.15 3.80
C HIS A 30 10.74 -9.78 2.42
N ARG A 31 11.93 -10.34 2.18
CA ARG A 31 12.30 -10.98 0.92
C ARG A 31 12.44 -12.46 1.15
N TYR A 32 11.87 -13.25 0.25
CA TYR A 32 11.90 -14.70 0.32
C TYR A 32 12.45 -15.24 -1.01
N PRO A 33 13.24 -16.33 -1.00
CA PRO A 33 13.79 -16.91 -2.22
C PRO A 33 12.72 -17.45 -3.18
N THR A 34 11.62 -17.96 -2.63
CA THR A 34 10.59 -18.72 -3.38
C THR A 34 9.16 -18.21 -3.16
N SER A 35 9.00 -17.11 -2.43
CA SER A 35 7.67 -16.56 -2.06
C SER A 35 7.61 -15.07 -2.35
N LYS A 36 6.39 -14.55 -2.47
CA LYS A 36 6.15 -13.13 -2.75
C LYS A 36 6.66 -12.25 -1.60
N PRO A 37 7.24 -11.08 -1.90
CA PRO A 37 7.69 -10.17 -0.86
C PRO A 37 6.52 -9.59 -0.07
N ILE A 38 6.80 -9.21 1.18
CA ILE A 38 5.86 -8.48 2.02
C ILE A 38 6.50 -7.15 2.42
N LEU A 39 5.84 -6.05 2.08
CA LEU A 39 6.17 -4.74 2.63
C LEU A 39 5.45 -4.58 3.97
N TYR A 40 6.22 -4.31 5.01
CA TYR A 40 5.76 -4.22 6.38
C TYR A 40 6.02 -2.82 6.93
N VAL A 41 4.99 -2.21 7.51
CA VAL A 41 5.07 -0.90 8.20
C VAL A 41 4.60 -1.10 9.64
N GLN A 42 5.46 -0.76 10.60
CA GLN A 42 5.11 -0.75 12.02
C GLN A 42 4.98 0.69 12.50
N ALA A 43 3.89 1.01 13.20
CA ALA A 43 3.76 2.27 13.93
C ALA A 43 2.77 2.14 15.08
N GLY A 44 3.14 2.60 16.28
CA GLY A 44 2.21 2.70 17.42
C GLY A 44 1.52 1.39 17.81
N GLY A 45 2.21 0.25 17.71
CA GLY A 45 1.63 -1.07 17.97
C GLY A 45 0.72 -1.63 16.87
N VAL A 46 0.53 -0.88 15.76
CA VAL A 46 -0.18 -1.35 14.57
C VAL A 46 0.80 -1.77 13.50
N SER A 47 0.47 -2.88 12.84
CA SER A 47 1.23 -3.46 11.76
C SER A 47 0.39 -3.43 10.48
N LEU A 48 0.93 -2.82 9.43
CA LEU A 48 0.36 -2.84 8.10
C LEU A 48 1.25 -3.69 7.19
N THR A 49 0.63 -4.64 6.49
CA THR A 49 1.32 -5.49 5.52
C THR A 49 0.72 -5.32 4.14
N LEU A 50 1.57 -5.11 3.14
CA LEU A 50 1.20 -5.15 1.73
C LEU A 50 1.93 -6.32 1.05
N SER A 51 1.17 -7.14 0.35
CA SER A 51 1.68 -8.22 -0.50
C SER A 51 0.76 -8.37 -1.72
N PRO A 52 1.29 -8.87 -2.85
CA PRO A 52 0.43 -9.21 -3.98
C PRO A 52 -0.62 -10.26 -3.60
N ASN A 53 -1.78 -10.22 -4.24
CA ASN A 53 -2.89 -11.12 -3.92
C ASN A 53 -2.57 -12.58 -4.31
N GLY A 54 -3.15 -13.53 -3.58
CA GLY A 54 -3.01 -14.97 -3.79
C GLY A 54 -1.65 -15.50 -3.33
N HIS A 55 -1.64 -16.39 -2.34
CA HIS A 55 -0.40 -16.97 -1.82
C HIS A 55 0.33 -17.81 -2.89
N ASP A 56 -0.43 -18.60 -3.65
CA ASP A 56 0.10 -19.60 -4.60
C ASP A 56 0.03 -19.16 -6.07
N THR A 57 -0.35 -17.91 -6.34
CA THR A 57 -0.41 -17.40 -7.72
C THR A 57 0.93 -16.79 -8.13
N PRO A 58 1.35 -16.89 -9.40
CA PRO A 58 2.54 -16.17 -9.88
C PRO A 58 2.39 -14.65 -9.73
N VAL A 59 3.52 -13.95 -9.57
CA VAL A 59 3.57 -12.49 -9.68
C VAL A 59 3.24 -12.08 -11.10
N THR A 60 2.34 -11.12 -11.24
CA THR A 60 1.85 -10.63 -12.53
C THR A 60 2.49 -9.30 -12.91
N THR A 61 2.35 -8.91 -14.17
CA THR A 61 2.74 -7.56 -14.64
C THR A 61 2.00 -6.45 -13.88
N ALA A 62 0.75 -6.69 -13.47
CA ALA A 62 -0.04 -5.74 -12.70
C ALA A 62 0.52 -5.52 -11.30
N ASP A 63 1.00 -6.58 -10.64
CA ASP A 63 1.66 -6.47 -9.33
C ASP A 63 2.92 -5.61 -9.40
N VAL A 64 3.73 -5.79 -10.47
CA VAL A 64 4.94 -4.99 -10.70
C VAL A 64 4.60 -3.54 -11.05
N ALA A 65 3.56 -3.30 -11.85
CA ALA A 65 3.08 -1.96 -12.16
C ALA A 65 2.64 -1.23 -10.88
N PHE A 66 1.80 -1.86 -10.06
CA PHE A 66 1.39 -1.30 -8.76
C PHE A 66 2.59 -0.99 -7.85
N ALA A 67 3.58 -1.89 -7.79
CA ALA A 67 4.78 -1.65 -6.97
C ALA A 67 5.61 -0.45 -7.47
N ARG A 68 5.66 -0.20 -8.79
CA ARG A 68 6.31 0.99 -9.36
C ARG A 68 5.54 2.26 -9.01
N ASP A 69 4.22 2.23 -9.08
CA ASP A 69 3.38 3.38 -8.71
C ASP A 69 3.53 3.70 -7.22
N LEU A 70 3.62 2.67 -6.36
CA LEU A 70 3.90 2.83 -4.94
C LEU A 70 5.25 3.50 -4.68
N VAL A 71 6.31 3.10 -5.40
CA VAL A 71 7.64 3.72 -5.30
C VAL A 71 7.59 5.18 -5.74
N ALA A 72 6.93 5.49 -6.85
CA ALA A 72 6.78 6.86 -7.33
C ALA A 72 6.05 7.74 -6.30
N ALA A 73 4.94 7.25 -5.74
CA ALA A 73 4.19 7.96 -4.70
C ALA A 73 5.03 8.19 -3.43
N ALA A 74 5.80 7.19 -2.99
CA ALA A 74 6.70 7.31 -1.85
C ALA A 74 7.84 8.31 -2.09
N GLN A 75 8.37 8.38 -3.31
CA GLN A 75 9.37 9.37 -3.71
C GLN A 75 8.79 10.79 -3.67
N THR A 76 7.58 11.00 -4.21
CA THR A 76 6.88 12.29 -4.11
C THR A 76 6.66 12.69 -2.65
N TYR A 77 6.21 11.76 -1.80
CA TYR A 77 6.04 11.99 -0.37
C TYR A 77 7.34 12.44 0.30
N LEU A 78 8.46 11.76 0.02
CA LEU A 78 9.77 12.14 0.53
C LEU A 78 10.16 13.56 0.10
N SER A 79 10.04 13.87 -1.19
CA SER A 79 10.38 15.20 -1.72
C SER A 79 9.56 16.31 -1.06
N GLU A 80 8.28 16.09 -0.79
CA GLU A 80 7.45 17.08 -0.09
C GLU A 80 7.85 17.25 1.37
N LEU A 81 8.20 16.17 2.09
CA LEU A 81 8.73 16.27 3.44
C LEU A 81 10.05 17.05 3.48
N GLU A 82 10.94 16.80 2.52
CA GLU A 82 12.22 17.53 2.41
C GLU A 82 11.99 19.01 2.14
N ARG A 83 11.07 19.35 1.22
CA ARG A 83 10.69 20.72 0.91
C ARG A 83 10.13 21.44 2.15
N LEU A 84 9.20 20.82 2.88
CA LEU A 84 8.61 21.38 4.10
C LEU A 84 9.65 21.54 5.21
N ARG A 85 10.53 20.56 5.39
CA ARG A 85 11.65 20.66 6.35
C ARG A 85 12.59 21.81 6.03
N ALA A 86 12.83 22.09 4.75
CA ALA A 86 13.68 23.19 4.29
C ALA A 86 13.00 24.58 4.40
N SER A 87 11.68 24.65 4.64
CA SER A 87 10.90 25.89 4.73
C SER A 87 10.04 25.90 6.01
N PRO A 88 10.62 26.23 7.18
CA PRO A 88 9.94 26.10 8.48
C PRO A 88 8.70 26.99 8.66
N ASP A 89 8.57 28.07 7.88
CA ASP A 89 7.47 29.05 7.98
C ASP A 89 6.13 28.57 7.35
N ALA A 90 6.02 27.30 6.95
CA ALA A 90 4.82 26.73 6.32
C ALA A 90 4.03 25.74 7.20
N ALA A 91 4.34 25.66 8.50
CA ALA A 91 3.65 24.78 9.46
C ALA A 91 2.74 25.59 10.41
#